data_AF-A0A8J3JS64-F1
#
_entry.id   AF-A0A8J3JS64-F1
#
_cell.length_a   1.000
_cell.length_b   1.000
_cell.length_c   1.000
_cell.angle_alpha   90.00
_cell.angle_beta   90.00
_cell.angle_gamma   90.00
#
_symmetry.space_group_name_H-M   'P 1'
#
loop_
_entity.id
_entity.type
_entity.pdbx_description
1 polymer ?
#
loop_
_entity_poly.entity_id
_entity_poly.type
_entity_poly.pdbx_seq_one_letter_code
_entity_poly.pdbx_strand_id
1 'polypeptide(L)'
;MTSIAVVQGSAGERALQAAHGTAERAQRFYDQQVLDHLNERMITFVRAQEMVFVATADAHGECDATFRAGPAGFVHVVGPTRLMWPEYRGNGVLASLGNISENAHVGLLFMDFVKDVIGLHVNGRATVMEDAQARAECPELPVDPVPGRRAERWVVVDVMEAYIHCAKHIPRMVKAPRERAWGTDDVRRKGGDFFGAAASQPERAERPEKEQNGDNRRGGAGRWRRLLRLPWRRGRSDVPDPSAGAPARGRRAG
;
A
#
# COMPACT_ATOMS: atom_id res chain seq x y z
N MET A 1 25.88 -7.06 -12.04
CA MET A 1 24.61 -6.56 -11.47
C MET A 1 24.97 -5.90 -10.15
N THR A 2 24.93 -4.57 -10.09
CA THR A 2 25.29 -3.83 -8.88
C THR A 2 24.15 -3.98 -7.89
N SER A 3 24.38 -4.75 -6.82
CA SER A 3 23.47 -4.86 -5.68
C SER A 3 23.20 -3.44 -5.17
N ILE A 4 21.96 -2.99 -5.29
CA ILE A 4 21.51 -1.78 -4.61
C ILE A 4 21.51 -2.16 -3.15
N ALA A 5 22.46 -1.63 -2.37
CA ALA A 5 22.46 -1.80 -0.93
C ALA A 5 21.11 -1.30 -0.40
N VAL A 6 20.28 -2.22 0.08
CA VAL A 6 19.05 -1.88 0.79
C VAL A 6 19.50 -1.08 2.00
N VAL A 7 19.14 0.20 2.04
CA VAL A 7 19.36 1.02 3.22
C VAL A 7 18.37 0.51 4.27
N GLN A 8 18.85 -0.37 5.15
CA GLN A 8 18.04 -0.95 6.21
C GLN A 8 17.64 0.15 7.20
N GLY A 9 16.32 0.38 7.27
CA GLY A 9 15.71 1.36 8.14
C GLY A 9 15.94 2.84 7.78
N SER A 10 15.13 3.71 8.38
CA SER A 10 15.21 5.17 8.21
C SER A 10 16.30 5.80 9.10
N ALA A 11 16.68 7.04 8.79
CA ALA A 11 17.60 7.80 9.65
C ALA A 11 17.01 8.02 11.06
N GLY A 12 15.69 8.24 11.16
CA GLY A 12 15.00 8.39 12.44
C GLY A 12 15.01 7.10 13.27
N GLU A 13 14.82 5.95 12.63
CA GLU A 13 14.92 4.65 13.30
C GLU A 13 16.32 4.43 13.90
N ARG A 14 17.38 4.70 13.12
CA ARG A 14 18.76 4.57 13.61
C ARG A 14 19.07 5.53 14.77
N ALA A 15 18.60 6.78 14.69
CA ALA A 15 18.77 7.75 15.76
C ALA A 15 18.11 7.28 17.06
N LEU A 16 16.88 6.76 16.99
CA LEU A 16 16.17 6.21 18.14
C LEU A 16 16.82 4.94 18.67
N GLN A 17 17.29 4.05 17.78
CA GLN A 17 17.99 2.83 18.18
C GLN A 17 19.27 3.15 18.96
N ALA A 18 20.04 4.15 18.53
CA ALA A 18 21.20 4.64 19.25
C ALA A 18 20.82 5.25 20.60
N ALA A 19 19.82 6.14 20.63
CA ALA A 19 19.35 6.80 21.86
C ALA A 19 18.85 5.80 22.92
N HIS A 20 18.30 4.66 22.49
CA HIS A 20 17.77 3.64 23.38
C HIS A 20 18.71 2.44 23.59
N GLY A 21 19.95 2.48 23.06
CA GLY A 21 20.91 1.39 23.21
C GLY A 21 20.47 0.06 22.57
N THR A 22 19.69 0.13 21.48
CA THR A 22 19.13 -1.06 20.80
C THR A 22 19.72 -1.33 19.41
N ALA A 23 20.72 -0.56 18.99
CA ALA A 23 21.32 -0.63 17.65
C ALA A 23 21.76 -2.04 17.25
N GLU A 24 22.50 -2.75 18.10
CA GLU A 24 22.95 -4.12 17.78
C GLU A 24 21.78 -5.11 17.65
N ARG A 25 20.74 -4.95 18.47
CA ARG A 25 19.54 -5.80 18.40
C ARG A 25 18.77 -5.54 17.10
N ALA A 26 18.67 -4.28 16.69
CA ALA A 26 18.06 -3.90 15.42
C ALA A 26 18.87 -4.44 14.24
N GLN A 27 20.20 -4.31 14.26
CA GLN A 27 21.06 -4.84 13.20
C GLN A 27 20.89 -6.35 13.02
N ARG A 28 20.88 -7.12 14.12
CA ARG A 28 20.60 -8.57 14.04
C ARG A 28 19.24 -8.88 13.42
N PHE A 29 18.21 -8.07 13.70
CA PHE A 29 16.91 -8.24 13.07
C PHE A 29 16.99 -7.98 11.56
N TYR A 30 17.61 -6.88 11.14
CA TYR A 30 17.76 -6.57 9.73
C TYR A 30 18.54 -7.65 8.97
N ASP A 31 19.65 -8.13 9.54
CA ASP A 31 20.51 -9.14 8.90
C ASP A 31 19.85 -10.52 8.79
N GLN A 32 18.97 -10.87 9.73
CA GLN A 32 18.45 -12.23 9.86
C GLN A 32 16.98 -12.38 9.46
N GLN A 33 16.21 -11.30 9.45
CA GLN A 33 14.75 -11.35 9.31
C GLN A 33 14.21 -10.51 8.16
N VAL A 34 15.02 -9.63 7.56
CA VAL A 34 14.62 -8.80 6.43
C VAL A 34 15.28 -9.30 5.16
N LEU A 35 14.46 -9.63 4.17
CA LEU A 35 14.88 -10.03 2.84
C LEU A 35 14.47 -8.98 1.82
N ASP A 36 15.21 -8.88 0.72
CA ASP A 36 14.84 -8.04 -0.44
C ASP A 36 13.86 -8.74 -1.41
N HIS A 37 13.36 -9.91 -1.03
CA HIS A 37 12.47 -10.76 -1.81
C HIS A 37 11.61 -11.63 -0.89
N LEU A 38 10.55 -12.22 -1.45
CA LEU A 38 9.75 -13.26 -0.82
C LEU A 38 10.45 -14.61 -0.97
N ASN A 39 10.78 -15.26 0.15
CA ASN A 39 11.18 -16.66 0.13
C ASN A 39 9.96 -17.58 -0.08
N GLU A 40 10.19 -18.88 -0.27
CA GLU A 40 9.12 -19.85 -0.55
C GLU A 40 8.01 -19.91 0.51
N ARG A 41 8.36 -19.75 1.80
CA ARG A 41 7.38 -19.72 2.89
C ARG A 41 6.54 -18.45 2.85
N MET A 42 7.15 -17.30 2.56
CA MET A 42 6.46 -16.03 2.38
C MET A 42 5.51 -16.08 1.18
N ILE A 43 5.95 -16.65 0.05
CA ILE A 43 5.11 -16.83 -1.14
C ILE A 43 3.90 -17.70 -0.82
N THR A 44 4.12 -18.83 -0.14
CA THR A 44 3.04 -19.74 0.28
C THR A 44 2.06 -19.04 1.22
N PHE A 45 2.58 -18.25 2.16
CA PHE A 45 1.78 -17.45 3.07
C PHE A 45 0.90 -16.44 2.33
N VAL A 46 1.47 -15.64 1.41
CA VAL A 46 0.73 -14.65 0.59
C VAL A 46 -0.35 -15.34 -0.24
N ARG A 47 -0.05 -16.48 -0.87
CA ARG A 47 -1.01 -17.25 -1.67
C ARG A 47 -2.19 -17.79 -0.86
N ALA A 48 -2.03 -17.96 0.46
CA ALA A 48 -3.12 -18.40 1.33
C ALA A 48 -3.99 -17.23 1.84
N GLN A 49 -3.57 -15.98 1.66
CA GLN A 49 -4.28 -14.83 2.22
C GLN A 49 -5.51 -14.46 1.38
N GLU A 50 -6.59 -14.11 2.09
CA GLU A 50 -7.84 -13.57 1.54
C GLU A 50 -7.96 -12.05 1.77
N MET A 51 -6.97 -11.45 2.43
CA MET A 51 -6.93 -10.02 2.69
C MET A 51 -5.50 -9.47 2.81
N VAL A 52 -5.37 -8.16 2.61
CA VAL A 52 -4.14 -7.40 2.85
C VAL A 52 -4.51 -5.97 3.28
N PHE A 53 -3.71 -5.39 4.18
CA PHE A 53 -3.75 -3.96 4.47
C PHE A 53 -2.69 -3.26 3.62
N VAL A 54 -3.08 -2.18 2.96
CA VAL A 54 -2.24 -1.42 2.03
C VAL A 54 -2.06 -0.02 2.58
N ALA A 55 -0.81 0.34 2.86
CA ALA A 55 -0.39 1.67 3.26
C ALA A 55 0.25 2.39 2.07
N THR A 56 -0.25 3.58 1.76
CA THR A 56 0.26 4.48 0.71
C THR A 56 0.30 5.89 1.26
N ALA A 57 1.13 6.76 0.70
CA ALA A 57 1.09 8.19 0.97
C ALA A 57 1.27 8.97 -0.32
N ASP A 58 0.70 10.16 -0.42
CA ASP A 58 0.95 11.06 -1.54
C ASP A 58 2.36 11.68 -1.49
N ALA A 59 2.64 12.67 -2.34
CA ALA A 59 3.93 13.37 -2.35
C ALA A 59 4.16 14.28 -1.13
N HIS A 60 3.10 14.62 -0.39
CA HIS A 60 3.15 15.46 0.81
C HIS A 60 3.27 14.64 2.11
N GLY A 61 3.08 13.32 2.02
CA GLY A 61 3.09 12.42 3.17
C GLY A 61 1.71 12.21 3.78
N GLU A 62 0.64 12.66 3.13
CA GLU A 62 -0.72 12.36 3.55
C GLU A 62 -1.00 10.88 3.31
N CYS A 63 -1.31 10.16 4.39
CA CYS A 63 -1.34 8.70 4.38
C CYS A 63 -2.75 8.13 4.23
N ASP A 64 -2.86 7.05 3.46
CA ASP A 64 -4.03 6.18 3.43
C ASP A 64 -3.67 4.76 3.83
N ALA A 65 -4.46 4.18 4.72
CA ALA A 65 -4.42 2.76 5.07
C ALA A 65 -5.74 2.09 4.64
N THR A 66 -5.67 1.24 3.62
CA THR A 66 -6.85 0.61 3.02
C THR A 66 -6.84 -0.90 3.21
N PHE A 67 -8.02 -1.48 3.42
CA PHE A 67 -8.22 -2.91 3.48
C PHE A 67 -8.63 -3.44 2.10
N ARG A 68 -7.94 -4.47 1.61
CA ARG A 68 -8.27 -5.17 0.36
C ARG A 68 -8.56 -6.63 0.67
N ALA A 69 -9.58 -7.18 0.04
CA ALA A 69 -9.97 -8.58 0.21
C ALA A 69 -10.43 -9.23 -1.09
N GLY A 70 -10.19 -10.53 -1.17
CA GLY A 70 -10.52 -11.38 -2.31
C GLY A 70 -10.47 -12.86 -1.95
N PRO A 71 -10.65 -13.76 -2.93
CA PRO A 71 -10.37 -15.19 -2.72
C PRO A 71 -8.91 -15.40 -2.30
N ALA A 72 -8.61 -16.56 -1.72
CA ALA A 72 -7.22 -16.91 -1.37
C ALA A 72 -6.31 -16.76 -2.61
N GLY A 73 -5.22 -16.00 -2.45
CA GLY A 73 -4.27 -15.74 -3.53
C GLY A 73 -4.70 -14.64 -4.50
N PHE A 74 -5.68 -13.79 -4.13
CA PHE A 74 -6.05 -12.63 -4.95
C PHE A 74 -4.89 -11.63 -5.11
N VAL A 75 -3.97 -11.56 -4.14
CA VAL A 75 -2.66 -10.97 -4.35
C VAL A 75 -1.81 -12.01 -5.06
N HIS A 76 -1.61 -11.78 -6.35
CA HIS A 76 -0.92 -12.69 -7.23
C HIS A 76 0.60 -12.49 -7.10
N VAL A 77 1.31 -13.56 -6.74
CA VAL A 77 2.78 -13.57 -6.70
C VAL A 77 3.29 -13.96 -8.09
N VAL A 78 3.82 -12.99 -8.82
CA VAL A 78 4.44 -13.18 -10.14
C VAL A 78 5.81 -13.83 -10.01
N GLY A 79 6.54 -13.49 -8.95
CA GLY A 79 7.84 -14.08 -8.61
C GLY A 79 8.35 -13.63 -7.25
N PRO A 80 9.56 -14.06 -6.84
CA PRO A 80 10.11 -13.74 -5.53
C PRO A 80 10.21 -12.23 -5.25
N THR A 81 10.43 -11.41 -6.27
CA THR A 81 10.59 -9.95 -6.14
C THR A 81 9.40 -9.16 -6.65
N ARG A 82 8.29 -9.80 -7.04
CA ARG A 82 7.16 -9.12 -7.67
C ARG A 82 5.82 -9.76 -7.33
N LEU A 83 4.89 -8.92 -6.88
CA LEU A 83 3.49 -9.29 -6.65
C LEU A 83 2.56 -8.24 -7.27
N MET A 84 1.29 -8.60 -7.43
CA MET A 84 0.28 -7.65 -7.87
C MET A 84 -1.09 -7.98 -7.31
N TRP A 85 -1.95 -6.97 -7.14
CA TRP A 85 -3.35 -7.18 -6.79
C TRP A 85 -4.29 -6.45 -7.75
N PRO A 86 -5.52 -6.96 -7.92
CA PRO A 86 -6.51 -6.35 -8.78
C PRO A 86 -7.23 -5.18 -8.08
N GLU A 87 -7.46 -4.12 -8.82
CA GLU A 87 -8.34 -3.00 -8.46
C GLU A 87 -9.65 -3.10 -9.22
N TYR A 88 -10.75 -3.05 -8.48
CA TYR A 88 -12.11 -3.15 -9.00
C TYR A 88 -12.76 -1.77 -9.03
N ARG A 89 -13.86 -1.65 -9.78
CA ARG A 89 -14.71 -0.45 -9.75
C ARG A 89 -15.13 -0.12 -8.30
N GLY A 90 -14.68 1.02 -7.81
CA GLY A 90 -14.95 1.51 -6.45
C GLY A 90 -15.87 2.74 -6.42
N ASN A 91 -15.78 3.49 -5.31
CA ASN A 91 -16.52 4.74 -5.07
C ASN A 91 -15.98 5.96 -5.83
N GLY A 92 -14.92 5.79 -6.63
CA GLY A 92 -14.32 6.84 -7.44
C GLY A 92 -13.29 7.72 -6.72
N VAL A 93 -13.03 7.51 -5.43
CA VAL A 93 -12.01 8.29 -4.68
C VAL A 93 -10.60 7.98 -5.18
N LEU A 94 -10.32 6.71 -5.51
CA LEU A 94 -9.04 6.26 -6.07
C LEU A 94 -7.82 6.62 -5.19
N ALA A 95 -8.00 6.81 -3.87
CA ALA A 95 -6.98 7.31 -2.94
C ALA A 95 -5.61 6.61 -3.11
N SER A 96 -5.56 5.28 -2.95
CA SER A 96 -4.32 4.53 -3.12
C SER A 96 -3.68 4.69 -4.50
N LEU A 97 -4.48 4.78 -5.57
CA LEU A 97 -3.96 4.91 -6.94
C LEU A 97 -3.44 6.32 -7.23
N GLY A 98 -4.09 7.35 -6.68
CA GLY A 98 -3.61 8.73 -6.69
C GLY A 98 -2.25 8.82 -5.99
N ASN A 99 -2.19 8.34 -4.74
CA ASN A 99 -0.97 8.31 -3.94
C ASN A 99 0.17 7.61 -4.68
N ILE A 100 -0.06 6.40 -5.20
CA ILE A 100 0.95 5.62 -5.95
C ILE A 100 1.45 6.38 -7.20
N SER A 101 0.58 7.13 -7.87
CA SER A 101 0.96 7.87 -9.08
C SER A 101 1.90 9.05 -8.81
N GLU A 102 1.89 9.57 -7.57
CA GLU A 102 2.75 10.67 -7.13
C GLU A 102 3.96 10.17 -6.33
N ASN A 103 3.77 9.10 -5.56
CA ASN A 103 4.73 8.50 -4.66
C ASN A 103 4.60 6.97 -4.72
N ALA A 104 5.56 6.33 -5.40
CA ALA A 104 5.51 4.89 -5.64
C ALA A 104 5.72 4.02 -4.38
N HIS A 105 6.03 4.58 -3.20
CA HIS A 105 6.29 3.77 -2.01
C HIS A 105 5.00 3.15 -1.46
N VAL A 106 5.01 1.84 -1.20
CA VAL A 106 3.88 1.10 -0.63
C VAL A 106 4.33 0.17 0.48
N GLY A 107 3.51 0.05 1.53
CA GLY A 107 3.63 -0.98 2.55
C GLY A 107 2.44 -1.92 2.51
N LEU A 108 2.69 -3.23 2.53
CA LEU A 108 1.67 -4.26 2.59
C LEU A 108 1.81 -5.04 3.88
N LEU A 109 0.71 -5.20 4.60
CA LEU A 109 0.64 -6.03 5.79
C LEU A 109 -0.34 -7.18 5.57
N PHE A 110 0.21 -8.38 5.48
CA PHE A 110 -0.54 -9.63 5.44
C PHE A 110 -0.67 -10.19 6.85
N MET A 111 -1.85 -10.64 7.23
CA MET A 111 -2.15 -11.15 8.57
C MET A 111 -3.00 -12.41 8.47
N ASP A 112 -2.54 -13.49 9.08
CA ASP A 112 -3.36 -14.66 9.35
C ASP A 112 -3.78 -14.63 10.83
N PHE A 113 -5.07 -14.51 11.09
CA PHE A 113 -5.64 -14.54 12.43
C PHE A 113 -6.17 -15.94 12.82
N VAL A 114 -6.14 -16.92 11.91
CA VAL A 114 -6.88 -18.17 12.06
C VAL A 114 -5.93 -19.36 12.22
N LYS A 115 -5.05 -19.62 11.24
CA LYS A 115 -4.24 -20.85 11.24
C LYS A 115 -2.92 -20.63 11.99
N ASP A 116 -2.07 -19.79 11.40
CA ASP A 116 -0.70 -19.59 11.83
C ASP A 116 -0.57 -18.48 12.90
N VAL A 117 -1.54 -17.56 12.97
CA VAL A 117 -1.52 -16.42 13.91
C VAL A 117 -0.21 -15.65 13.77
N ILE A 118 0.06 -15.17 12.55
CA ILE A 118 1.32 -14.52 12.16
C ILE A 118 1.03 -13.46 11.10
N GLY A 119 1.96 -12.55 10.88
CA GLY A 119 1.89 -11.66 9.73
C GLY A 119 3.21 -11.53 8.99
N LEU A 120 3.12 -10.84 7.85
CA LEU A 120 4.21 -10.58 6.93
C LEU A 120 4.09 -9.14 6.44
N HIS A 121 5.15 -8.37 6.64
CA HIS A 121 5.35 -7.07 6.01
C HIS A 121 5.99 -7.27 4.64
N VAL A 122 5.49 -6.55 3.64
CA VAL A 122 6.12 -6.44 2.32
C VAL A 122 6.12 -4.98 1.91
N ASN A 123 7.30 -4.36 1.85
CA ASN A 123 7.47 -2.98 1.41
C ASN A 123 8.07 -2.97 0.00
N GLY A 124 7.68 -2.00 -0.80
CA GLY A 124 8.12 -1.96 -2.18
C GLY A 124 7.81 -0.67 -2.93
N ARG A 125 7.98 -0.75 -4.24
CA ARG A 125 7.56 0.28 -5.18
C ARG A 125 6.39 -0.21 -6.02
N ALA A 126 5.30 0.54 -6.00
CA ALA A 126 4.09 0.25 -6.72
C ALA A 126 4.00 1.02 -8.05
N THR A 127 3.39 0.39 -9.05
CA THR A 127 2.94 1.02 -10.29
C THR A 127 1.53 0.55 -10.61
N VAL A 128 0.77 1.36 -11.34
CA VAL A 128 -0.59 1.01 -11.78
C VAL A 128 -0.54 0.57 -13.24
N MET A 129 -1.12 -0.59 -13.51
CA MET A 129 -1.17 -1.22 -14.82
C MET A 129 -2.63 -1.45 -15.22
N GLU A 130 -2.99 -1.14 -16.47
CA GLU A 130 -4.33 -1.42 -16.98
C GLU A 130 -4.55 -2.93 -17.15
N ASP A 131 -5.76 -3.46 -16.90
CA ASP A 131 -6.03 -4.91 -16.93
C ASP A 131 -5.64 -5.58 -18.25
N ALA A 132 -5.87 -4.93 -19.40
CA ALA A 132 -5.48 -5.45 -20.69
C ALA A 132 -3.95 -5.62 -20.84
N GLN A 133 -3.16 -4.71 -20.26
CA GLN A 133 -1.70 -4.82 -20.27
C GLN A 133 -1.26 -5.93 -19.29
N ALA A 134 -1.82 -5.96 -18.09
CA ALA A 134 -1.49 -6.97 -17.09
C ALA A 134 -1.75 -8.39 -17.60
N ARG A 135 -2.87 -8.63 -18.29
CA ARG A 135 -3.19 -9.94 -18.88
C ARG A 135 -2.33 -10.28 -20.10
N ALA A 136 -1.80 -9.29 -20.81
CA ALA A 136 -0.85 -9.53 -21.89
C ALA A 136 0.52 -9.96 -21.34
N GLU A 137 0.95 -9.39 -20.21
CA GLU A 137 2.21 -9.72 -19.55
C GLU A 137 2.12 -11.01 -18.70
N CYS A 138 0.96 -11.26 -18.08
CA CYS A 138 0.67 -12.43 -17.25
C CYS A 138 -0.69 -13.04 -17.64
N PRO A 139 -0.76 -13.90 -18.68
CA PRO A 139 -2.00 -14.52 -19.14
C PRO A 139 -2.72 -15.38 -18.08
N GLU A 140 -1.99 -15.85 -17.07
CA GLU A 140 -2.46 -16.68 -15.97
C GLU A 140 -3.21 -15.91 -14.87
N LEU A 141 -3.33 -14.58 -14.98
CA LEU A 141 -3.99 -13.78 -13.97
C LEU A 141 -5.43 -14.22 -13.73
N PRO A 142 -5.83 -14.44 -12.45
CA PRO A 142 -7.14 -14.97 -12.13
C PRO A 142 -8.25 -14.02 -12.56
N VAL A 143 -9.42 -14.61 -12.82
CA VAL A 143 -10.68 -13.88 -12.95
C VAL A 143 -11.44 -14.06 -11.65
N ASP A 144 -11.92 -12.96 -11.05
CA ASP A 144 -12.70 -13.03 -9.81
C ASP A 144 -14.00 -13.84 -10.07
N PRO A 145 -14.28 -14.86 -9.24
CA PRO A 145 -15.44 -15.73 -9.43
C PRO A 145 -16.78 -15.02 -9.18
N VAL A 146 -16.78 -13.86 -8.52
CA VAL A 146 -18.00 -13.08 -8.28
C VAL A 146 -18.48 -12.46 -9.60
N PRO A 147 -19.72 -12.74 -10.05
CA PRO A 147 -20.27 -12.15 -11.26
C PRO A 147 -20.22 -10.62 -11.24
N GLY A 148 -19.79 -10.01 -12.34
CA GLY A 148 -19.68 -8.55 -12.48
C GLY A 148 -18.46 -7.92 -11.80
N ARG A 149 -17.72 -8.64 -10.96
CA ARG A 149 -16.46 -8.16 -10.39
C ARG A 149 -15.34 -8.44 -11.40
N ARG A 150 -14.84 -7.38 -12.04
CA ARG A 150 -13.74 -7.43 -13.02
C ARG A 150 -12.69 -6.42 -12.63
N ALA A 151 -11.42 -6.84 -12.65
CA ALA A 151 -10.32 -5.93 -12.44
C ALA A 151 -10.35 -4.88 -13.55
N GLU A 152 -10.33 -3.60 -13.18
CA GLU A 152 -10.10 -2.52 -14.13
C GLU A 152 -8.60 -2.29 -14.31
N ARG A 153 -7.84 -2.48 -13.22
CA ARG A 153 -6.40 -2.21 -13.13
C ARG A 153 -5.75 -3.23 -12.20
N TRP A 154 -4.44 -3.31 -12.26
CA TRP A 154 -3.59 -4.07 -11.36
C TRP A 154 -2.57 -3.11 -10.75
N VAL A 155 -2.36 -3.22 -9.45
CA VAL A 155 -1.21 -2.57 -8.82
C VAL A 155 -0.09 -3.59 -8.75
N VAL A 156 1.03 -3.28 -9.40
CA VAL A 156 2.21 -4.13 -9.45
C VAL A 156 3.23 -3.58 -8.47
N VAL A 157 3.74 -4.44 -7.60
CA VAL A 157 4.74 -4.09 -6.57
C VAL A 157 6.03 -4.83 -6.82
N ASP A 158 7.09 -4.07 -6.99
CA ASP A 158 8.46 -4.56 -6.88
C ASP A 158 8.85 -4.58 -5.40
N VAL A 159 9.11 -5.77 -4.88
CA VAL A 159 9.46 -6.02 -3.48
C VAL A 159 10.85 -5.45 -3.21
N MET A 160 10.96 -4.68 -2.13
CA MET A 160 12.23 -4.13 -1.64
C MET A 160 12.58 -4.69 -0.27
N GLU A 161 11.57 -4.97 0.56
CA GLU A 161 11.74 -5.57 1.88
C GLU A 161 10.59 -6.53 2.16
N ALA A 162 10.89 -7.68 2.76
CA ALA A 162 9.92 -8.62 3.27
C ALA A 162 10.40 -9.17 4.63
N TYR A 163 9.56 -9.07 5.65
CA TYR A 163 9.93 -9.48 7.00
C TYR A 163 8.71 -9.80 7.87
N ILE A 164 8.97 -10.55 8.93
CA ILE A 164 7.96 -11.08 9.84
C ILE A 164 7.22 -9.98 10.62
N HIS A 165 5.91 -10.14 10.77
CA HIS A 165 5.12 -9.54 11.86
C HIS A 165 4.86 -10.63 12.90
N CYS A 166 5.43 -10.49 14.09
CA CYS A 166 5.42 -11.55 15.10
C CYS A 166 4.03 -11.82 15.71
N ALA A 167 3.82 -13.07 16.12
CA ALA A 167 2.54 -13.58 16.64
C ALA A 167 2.11 -13.01 18.00
N LYS A 168 3.02 -12.37 18.74
CA LYS A 168 2.95 -12.14 20.19
C LYS A 168 1.62 -11.52 20.67
N HIS A 169 1.02 -10.66 19.86
CA HIS A 169 -0.20 -9.93 20.21
C HIS A 169 -1.31 -10.06 19.15
N ILE A 170 -1.19 -11.03 18.25
CA ILE A 170 -2.21 -11.27 17.21
C ILE A 170 -3.34 -12.09 17.85
N PRO A 171 -4.59 -11.60 17.88
CA PRO A 171 -5.70 -12.38 18.39
C PRO A 171 -6.02 -13.54 17.45
N ARG A 172 -6.36 -14.70 18.01
CA ARG A 172 -6.93 -15.80 17.24
C ARG A 172 -8.39 -15.51 16.94
N MET A 173 -8.78 -15.55 15.66
CA MET A 173 -10.14 -15.30 15.19
C MET A 173 -10.75 -16.57 14.59
N VAL A 174 -12.09 -16.60 14.55
CA VAL A 174 -12.86 -17.64 13.87
C VAL A 174 -13.65 -16.99 12.74
N LYS A 175 -13.55 -17.55 11.53
CA LYS A 175 -14.29 -17.05 10.37
C LYS A 175 -15.77 -17.37 10.54
N ALA A 176 -16.57 -16.35 10.81
CA ALA A 176 -18.02 -16.49 10.93
C ALA A 176 -18.69 -16.52 9.55
N PRO A 177 -19.76 -17.31 9.36
CA PRO A 177 -20.63 -17.19 8.19
C PRO A 177 -21.18 -15.77 8.10
N ARG A 178 -21.30 -15.22 6.88
CA ARG A 178 -21.90 -13.91 6.66
C ARG A 178 -22.97 -13.99 5.59
N GLU A 179 -24.22 -13.80 6.01
CA GLU A 179 -25.33 -13.55 5.09
C GLU A 179 -25.24 -12.10 4.58
N ARG A 180 -25.30 -11.93 3.26
CA ARG A 180 -25.34 -10.60 2.62
C ARG A 180 -26.77 -10.33 2.18
N ALA A 181 -27.46 -9.43 2.87
CA ALA A 181 -28.76 -8.93 2.42
C ALA A 181 -28.54 -8.00 1.21
N TRP A 182 -28.86 -8.47 0.02
CA TRP A 182 -28.92 -7.64 -1.18
C TRP A 182 -30.27 -6.92 -1.25
N GLY A 183 -30.31 -5.62 -1.58
CA GLY A 183 -31.56 -4.89 -1.83
C GLY A 183 -32.22 -4.16 -0.64
N THR A 184 -31.49 -3.91 0.46
CA THR A 184 -32.01 -3.09 1.59
C THR A 184 -31.78 -1.60 1.35
N ASP A 185 -32.78 -0.74 1.58
CA ASP A 185 -32.67 0.73 1.48
C ASP A 185 -32.02 1.41 2.69
N ASP A 186 -31.49 0.60 3.62
CA ASP A 186 -30.78 1.11 4.78
C ASP A 186 -29.36 1.53 4.37
N VAL A 187 -29.15 2.85 4.31
CA VAL A 187 -27.88 3.49 3.93
C VAL A 187 -26.74 3.14 4.89
N ARG A 188 -27.05 2.82 6.16
CA ARG A 188 -26.05 2.35 7.15
C ARG A 188 -25.65 0.91 6.86
N ARG A 189 -26.58 0.05 6.45
CA ARG A 189 -26.28 -1.32 5.99
C ARG A 189 -25.54 -1.35 4.66
N LYS A 190 -25.74 -0.35 3.80
CA LYS A 190 -24.99 -0.13 2.54
C LYS A 190 -23.62 0.56 2.76
N GLY A 191 -23.34 1.06 3.96
CA GLY A 191 -22.03 1.59 4.36
C GLY A 191 -21.65 2.97 3.81
N GLY A 192 -22.59 3.70 3.19
CA GLY A 192 -22.28 4.97 2.51
C GLY A 192 -21.98 6.14 3.46
N ASP A 193 -22.65 6.18 4.62
CA ASP A 193 -22.40 7.17 5.68
C ASP A 193 -22.64 6.55 7.06
N PHE A 194 -21.86 5.52 7.39
CA PHE A 194 -22.01 4.82 8.67
C PHE A 194 -21.71 5.73 9.88
N PHE A 195 -20.80 6.69 9.73
CA PHE A 195 -20.36 7.59 10.79
C PHE A 195 -21.15 8.91 10.88
N GLY A 196 -22.16 9.12 10.02
CA GLY A 196 -22.96 10.34 10.02
C GLY A 196 -22.19 11.60 9.61
N ALA A 197 -21.17 11.43 8.78
CA ALA A 197 -20.31 12.50 8.30
C ALA A 197 -21.08 13.58 7.52
N ALA A 198 -22.18 13.22 6.85
CA ALA A 198 -23.01 14.21 6.16
C ALA A 198 -23.69 15.18 7.12
N ALA A 199 -24.11 14.71 8.30
CA ALA A 199 -24.80 15.52 9.30
C ALA A 199 -23.84 16.40 10.12
N SER A 200 -22.55 16.10 10.14
CA SER A 200 -21.52 16.89 10.83
C SER A 200 -20.89 17.99 9.96
N GLN A 201 -21.26 18.07 8.67
CA GLN A 201 -20.85 19.19 7.83
C GLN A 201 -21.73 20.40 8.14
N PRO A 202 -21.15 21.60 8.36
CA PRO A 202 -21.94 22.83 8.38
C PRO A 202 -22.72 22.96 7.06
N GLU A 203 -23.93 23.55 7.12
CA GLU A 203 -24.90 23.60 6.01
C GLU A 203 -24.21 23.69 4.65
N ARG A 204 -24.37 22.60 3.90
CA ARG A 204 -23.75 22.43 2.59
C ARG A 204 -24.26 23.54 1.70
N ALA A 205 -23.43 24.56 1.45
CA ALA A 205 -23.76 25.66 0.54
C ALA A 205 -24.40 25.08 -0.72
N GLU A 206 -25.56 25.64 -1.08
CA GLU A 206 -26.46 25.16 -2.13
C GLU A 206 -25.66 24.67 -3.35
N ARG A 207 -25.77 23.38 -3.66
CA ARG A 207 -25.17 22.83 -4.87
C ARG A 207 -25.86 23.50 -6.06
N PRO A 208 -25.14 24.19 -6.98
CA PRO A 208 -25.76 24.66 -8.20
C PRO A 208 -26.34 23.46 -8.97
N GLU A 209 -27.51 23.66 -9.57
CA GLU A 209 -28.26 22.63 -10.29
C GLU A 209 -27.38 21.86 -11.27
N LYS A 210 -27.60 20.55 -11.35
CA LYS A 210 -26.91 19.68 -12.30
C LYS A 210 -27.25 20.14 -13.73
N GLU A 211 -26.32 20.81 -14.40
CA GLU A 211 -26.29 20.86 -15.85
C GLU A 211 -26.29 19.43 -16.38
N GLN A 212 -27.37 19.06 -17.08
CA GLN A 212 -27.47 17.81 -17.83
C GLN A 212 -26.53 17.89 -19.03
N ASN A 213 -25.23 17.68 -18.82
CA ASN A 213 -24.32 17.54 -19.94
C ASN A 213 -24.25 16.07 -20.36
N GLY A 214 -24.91 15.80 -21.48
CA GLY A 214 -24.87 14.51 -22.16
C GLY A 214 -23.47 14.14 -22.61
N ASP A 215 -23.21 12.83 -22.58
CA ASP A 215 -22.07 12.14 -23.20
C ASP A 215 -20.65 12.43 -22.65
N ASN A 216 -20.30 11.76 -21.55
CA ASN A 216 -18.91 11.65 -21.08
C ASN A 216 -18.34 10.23 -21.25
N ARG A 217 -18.66 9.52 -22.34
CA ARG A 217 -18.17 8.14 -22.55
C ARG A 217 -16.86 8.00 -23.32
N ARG A 218 -16.17 9.07 -23.73
CA ARG A 218 -14.99 8.92 -24.62
C ARG A 218 -13.72 9.73 -24.28
N GLY A 219 -13.66 10.52 -23.20
CA GLY A 219 -12.53 11.44 -22.97
C GLY A 219 -11.40 10.99 -22.01
N GLY A 220 -11.63 10.03 -21.12
CA GLY A 220 -10.74 9.80 -19.97
C GLY A 220 -9.43 9.08 -20.29
N ALA A 221 -9.46 8.04 -21.13
CA ALA A 221 -8.36 7.07 -21.25
C ALA A 221 -7.03 7.69 -21.74
N GLY A 222 -7.05 8.83 -22.44
CA GLY A 222 -5.86 9.45 -23.02
C GLY A 222 -5.03 10.27 -22.04
N ARG A 223 -5.65 10.94 -21.06
CA ARG A 223 -4.95 11.82 -20.11
C ARG A 223 -4.24 11.02 -19.00
N TRP A 224 -4.84 9.92 -18.54
CA TRP A 224 -4.29 9.04 -17.50
C TRP A 224 -3.08 8.23 -17.97
N ARG A 225 -3.06 7.76 -19.24
CA ARG A 225 -1.91 7.02 -19.82
C ARG A 225 -0.60 7.82 -19.81
N ARG A 226 -0.67 9.15 -19.74
CA ARG A 226 0.51 10.05 -19.69
C ARG A 226 1.14 10.10 -18.30
N LEU A 227 0.35 9.96 -17.23
CA LEU A 227 0.83 9.97 -15.83
C LEU A 227 1.53 8.66 -15.47
N LEU A 228 1.04 7.52 -15.98
CA LEU A 228 1.62 6.18 -15.77
C LEU A 228 3.00 5.95 -16.43
N ARG A 229 3.52 6.92 -17.21
CA ARG A 229 4.76 6.79 -17.99
C ARG A 229 5.86 7.77 -17.59
N LEU A 230 5.65 8.58 -16.55
CA LEU A 230 6.66 9.56 -16.13
C LEU A 230 7.71 8.86 -15.25
N PRO A 231 9.01 8.89 -15.64
CA PRO A 231 10.07 8.44 -14.75
C PRO A 231 10.12 9.36 -13.52
N TRP A 232 10.16 8.76 -12.34
CA TRP A 232 10.31 9.45 -11.06
C TRP A 232 11.52 10.39 -11.10
N ARG A 233 11.29 11.69 -10.88
CA ARG A 233 12.37 12.67 -10.69
C ARG A 233 12.79 12.62 -9.22
N ARG A 234 14.06 12.29 -8.98
CA ARG A 234 14.70 12.28 -7.66
C ARG A 234 14.51 13.66 -7.01
N GLY A 235 13.57 13.79 -6.08
CA GLY A 235 13.47 14.97 -5.22
C GLY A 235 14.74 15.06 -4.39
N ARG A 236 15.47 16.18 -4.48
CA ARG A 236 16.57 16.47 -3.55
C ARG A 236 15.94 16.60 -2.17
N SER A 237 16.26 15.67 -1.28
CA SER A 237 16.00 15.81 0.14
C SER A 237 17.04 16.77 0.71
N ASP A 238 16.64 18.02 0.95
CA ASP A 238 17.40 18.97 1.75
C ASP A 238 17.30 18.59 3.24
N VAL A 239 17.84 17.42 3.58
CA VAL A 239 18.10 17.06 4.97
C VAL A 239 19.53 17.48 5.28
N PRO A 240 19.77 18.44 6.18
CA PRO A 240 21.12 18.88 6.51
C PRO A 240 21.91 17.73 7.14
N ASP A 241 23.15 17.58 6.68
CA ASP A 241 24.13 16.60 7.16
C ASP A 241 24.50 16.88 8.64
N PRO A 242 24.23 15.96 9.58
CA PRO A 242 24.57 16.14 10.99
C PRO A 242 26.08 16.03 11.28
N SER A 243 26.94 15.80 10.28
CA SER A 243 28.39 15.70 10.44
C SER A 243 29.17 17.01 10.26
N ALA A 244 28.49 18.14 9.99
CA ALA A 244 29.13 19.45 9.95
C ALA A 244 29.47 19.95 11.38
N GLY A 245 30.67 19.61 11.85
CA GLY A 245 31.20 20.01 13.15
C GLY A 245 31.13 21.52 13.38
N ALA A 246 30.67 21.91 14.57
CA ALA A 246 30.66 23.29 15.04
C ALA A 246 32.11 23.84 15.10
N PRO A 247 32.37 25.10 14.67
CA PRO A 247 33.69 25.68 14.79
C PRO A 247 34.01 25.95 16.26
N ALA A 248 35.18 25.47 16.69
CA ALA A 248 35.74 25.71 18.01
C ALA A 248 35.83 27.21 18.30
N ARG A 249 35.12 27.67 19.34
CA ARG A 249 35.30 29.03 19.86
C ARG A 249 36.66 29.10 20.57
N GLY A 250 37.56 29.85 19.96
CA GLY A 250 38.88 30.14 20.52
C GLY A 250 38.80 30.85 21.87
N ARG A 251 39.62 30.38 22.80
CA ARG A 251 39.97 31.09 24.03
C ARG A 251 40.66 32.40 23.65
N ARG A 252 40.20 33.54 24.17
CA ARG A 252 41.02 34.74 24.29
C ARG A 252 41.53 34.82 25.73
N ALA A 253 42.85 34.97 25.84
CA ALA A 253 43.52 35.46 27.02
C ALA A 253 43.23 36.96 27.18
N GLY A 254 43.16 37.41 28.43
CA GLY A 254 42.87 38.78 28.85
C GLY A 254 42.19 38.77 30.20
#